data_AF-A0A2X2WU79-F1
#
_entry.id   AF-A0A2X2WU79-F1
#
_cell.length_a   1.000
_cell.length_b   1.000
_cell.length_c   1.000
_cell.angle_alpha   90.00
_cell.angle_beta   90.00
_cell.angle_gamma   90.00
#
_symmetry.space_group_name_H-M   'P 1'
#
loop_
_entity.id
_entity.type
_entity.pdbx_description
1 polymer ?
#
loop_
_entity_poly.entity_id
_entity_poly.type
_entity_poly.pdbx_seq_one_letter_code
_entity_poly.pdbx_strand_id
1 'polypeptide(L)'
;MIKDYNHPSIFVYCSLGINEVDIEEILWGIEEEGIPFILKNKDLNDAKELANLAANDSKLSVGIGVNSKGDVSLTINKLKEEEPLFFINLKEGNTCLRSLGANGARLVKGMPLKNI
;
A
#
# COMPACT_ATOMS: atom_id res chain seq x y z
N MET A 1 12.28 -5.30 20.48
CA MET A 1 11.76 -3.97 20.10
C MET A 1 10.27 -3.94 20.41
N ILE A 2 9.83 -3.00 21.23
CA ILE A 2 8.41 -2.77 21.49
C ILE A 2 7.86 -2.07 20.24
N LYS A 3 6.99 -2.72 19.45
CA LYS A 3 6.28 -2.07 18.34
C LYS A 3 5.27 -1.12 18.98
N ASP A 4 5.61 0.15 19.06
CA ASP A 4 4.69 1.19 19.51
C ASP A 4 3.65 1.44 18.39
N TYR A 5 2.47 0.85 18.55
CA TYR A 5 1.38 0.90 17.57
C TYR A 5 0.71 2.28 17.45
N ASN A 6 1.24 3.30 18.14
CA ASN A 6 0.66 4.64 18.13
C ASN A 6 1.22 5.56 17.03
N HIS A 7 2.26 5.12 16.30
CA HIS A 7 2.82 5.91 15.21
C HIS A 7 1.87 5.94 13.99
N PRO A 8 1.57 7.11 13.41
CA PRO A 8 0.86 7.18 12.14
C PRO A 8 1.63 6.40 11.06
N SER A 9 0.97 5.44 10.41
CA SER A 9 1.57 4.51 9.45
C SER A 9 0.66 4.28 8.25
N ILE A 10 1.25 4.00 7.08
CA ILE A 10 0.51 3.53 5.90
C ILE A 10 0.08 2.10 6.15
N PHE A 11 -1.17 1.76 5.83
CA PHE A 11 -1.62 0.38 5.97
C PHE A 11 -1.49 -0.33 4.63
N VAL A 12 -0.93 -1.54 4.67
CA VAL A 12 -0.79 -2.43 3.52
C VAL A 12 -1.61 -3.68 3.84
N TYR A 13 -2.73 -3.84 3.15
CA TYR A 13 -3.65 -4.94 3.35
C TYR A 13 -3.54 -5.94 2.20
N CYS A 14 -3.35 -7.20 2.55
CA CYS A 14 -3.16 -8.28 1.61
C CYS A 14 -4.26 -9.33 1.75
N SER A 15 -4.67 -9.95 0.65
CA SER A 15 -5.48 -11.16 0.69
C SER A 15 -4.73 -12.29 1.39
N LEU A 16 -5.49 -13.25 1.94
CA LEU A 16 -4.92 -14.52 2.39
C LEU A 16 -4.12 -15.18 1.25
N GLY A 17 -2.92 -15.68 1.60
CA GLY A 17 -2.01 -16.34 0.66
C GLY A 17 -0.94 -15.43 0.06
N ILE A 18 -1.07 -14.10 0.17
CA ILE A 18 0.00 -13.17 -0.13
C ILE A 18 0.90 -13.03 1.09
N ASN A 19 2.20 -13.24 0.91
CA ASN A 19 3.20 -13.16 1.96
C ASN A 19 4.03 -11.89 1.79
N GLU A 20 4.75 -11.51 2.85
CA GLU A 20 5.62 -10.32 2.83
C GLU A 20 6.64 -10.39 1.68
N VAL A 21 7.22 -11.58 1.42
CA VAL A 21 8.17 -11.83 0.32
C VAL A 21 7.62 -11.48 -1.06
N ASP A 22 6.30 -11.58 -1.25
CA ASP A 22 5.66 -11.28 -2.54
C ASP A 22 5.56 -9.77 -2.81
N ILE A 23 5.75 -8.94 -1.78
CA ILE A 23 5.53 -7.49 -1.80
C ILE A 23 6.68 -6.67 -1.21
N GLU A 24 7.85 -7.28 -0.96
CA GLU A 24 9.01 -6.62 -0.32
C GLU A 24 9.37 -5.30 -1.00
N GLU A 25 9.32 -5.27 -2.33
CA GLU A 25 9.58 -4.07 -3.13
C GLU A 25 8.64 -2.90 -2.76
N ILE A 26 7.36 -3.16 -2.55
CA ILE A 26 6.40 -2.13 -2.13
C ILE A 26 6.77 -1.63 -0.72
N LEU A 27 7.09 -2.53 0.19
CA LEU A 27 7.41 -2.20 1.58
C LEU A 27 8.70 -1.37 1.67
N TRP A 28 9.74 -1.80 0.97
CA TRP A 28 11.00 -1.06 0.86
C TRP A 28 10.79 0.33 0.26
N GLY A 29 9.87 0.49 -0.70
CA GLY A 29 9.55 1.79 -1.27
C GLY A 29 8.98 2.77 -0.24
N ILE A 30 8.15 2.27 0.68
CA ILE A 30 7.61 3.04 1.79
C ILE A 30 8.72 3.41 2.79
N GLU A 31 9.56 2.43 3.16
CA GLU A 31 10.67 2.60 4.12
C GLU A 31 11.74 3.58 3.63
N GLU A 32 12.11 3.54 2.34
CA GLU A 32 13.07 4.47 1.72
C GLU A 32 12.65 5.93 1.85
N GLU A 33 11.33 6.18 1.83
CA GLU A 33 10.76 7.51 1.97
C GLU A 33 10.55 7.91 3.44
N GLY A 34 10.91 7.05 4.40
CA GLY A 34 10.94 7.31 5.84
C GLY A 34 9.58 7.27 6.53
N ILE A 35 8.57 6.68 5.90
CA ILE A 35 7.22 6.55 6.48
C ILE A 35 7.04 5.12 6.99
N PRO A 36 6.52 4.90 8.22
CA PRO A 36 6.27 3.55 8.70
C PRO A 36 5.04 2.94 8.03
N PHE A 37 5.00 1.60 7.97
CA PHE A 37 3.83 0.86 7.49
C PHE A 37 3.33 -0.18 8.50
N ILE A 38 2.09 -0.60 8.34
CA ILE A 38 1.50 -1.77 9.02
C ILE A 38 0.97 -2.73 7.95
N LEU A 39 1.57 -3.92 7.90
CA LEU A 39 1.13 -5.02 7.04
C LEU A 39 0.09 -5.88 7.78
N LYS A 40 -1.05 -6.16 7.15
CA LYS A 40 -2.07 -7.11 7.66
C LYS A 40 -2.68 -7.93 6.55
N ASN A 41 -3.00 -9.18 6.85
CA ASN A 41 -3.82 -10.01 5.98
C ASN A 41 -5.31 -9.81 6.29
N LYS A 42 -6.15 -9.89 5.25
CA LYS A 42 -7.60 -9.76 5.31
C LYS A 42 -8.24 -10.87 4.49
N ASP A 43 -9.41 -11.33 4.93
CA ASP A 43 -10.24 -12.27 4.19
C ASP A 43 -11.10 -11.52 3.15
N LEU A 44 -10.41 -10.84 2.23
CA LEU A 44 -10.95 -10.09 1.09
C LEU A 44 -10.05 -10.36 -0.11
N ASN A 45 -10.59 -10.26 -1.32
CA ASN A 45 -9.84 -10.60 -2.54
C ASN A 45 -9.96 -9.59 -3.69
N ASP A 46 -10.45 -8.39 -3.40
CA ASP A 46 -10.40 -7.26 -4.32
C ASP A 46 -9.31 -6.27 -3.86
N ALA A 47 -8.36 -5.94 -4.73
CA ALA A 47 -7.25 -5.06 -4.38
C ALA A 47 -7.70 -3.63 -4.08
N LYS A 48 -8.78 -3.15 -4.72
CA LYS A 48 -9.33 -1.82 -4.50
C LYS A 48 -10.06 -1.74 -3.16
N GLU A 49 -10.88 -2.73 -2.85
CA GLU A 49 -11.55 -2.86 -1.56
C GLU A 49 -10.50 -2.90 -0.42
N LEU A 50 -9.45 -3.73 -0.57
CA LEU A 50 -8.34 -3.81 0.38
C LEU A 50 -7.65 -2.45 0.57
N ALA A 51 -7.35 -1.74 -0.52
CA ALA A 51 -6.69 -0.44 -0.47
C ALA A 51 -7.57 0.64 0.17
N ASN A 52 -8.87 0.66 -0.15
CA ASN A 52 -9.82 1.59 0.44
C ASN A 52 -9.98 1.34 1.95
N LEU A 53 -10.14 0.09 2.36
CA LEU A 53 -10.19 -0.30 3.77
C LEU A 53 -8.89 0.08 4.49
N ALA A 54 -7.73 -0.17 3.89
CA ALA A 54 -6.44 0.24 4.44
C ALA A 54 -6.32 1.76 4.60
N ALA A 55 -6.78 2.53 3.61
CA ALA A 55 -6.72 3.99 3.64
C ALA A 55 -7.64 4.57 4.72
N ASN A 56 -8.81 3.95 4.94
CA ASN A 56 -9.74 4.33 5.99
C ASN A 56 -9.21 3.99 7.39
N ASP A 57 -8.57 2.84 7.55
CA ASP A 57 -7.98 2.40 8.82
C ASP A 57 -6.69 3.16 9.17
N SER A 58 -5.95 3.64 8.17
CA SER A 58 -4.71 4.40 8.36
C SER A 58 -4.98 5.82 8.84
N LYS A 59 -4.33 6.23 9.94
CA LYS A 59 -4.29 7.64 10.38
C LYS A 59 -3.67 8.58 9.34
N LEU A 60 -2.91 8.04 8.38
CA LEU A 60 -2.29 8.80 7.28
C LEU A 60 -3.19 8.91 6.04
N SER A 61 -4.40 8.32 6.08
CA SER A 61 -5.37 8.36 4.98
C SER A 61 -4.89 7.72 3.66
N VAL A 62 -3.76 7.00 3.68
CA VAL A 62 -3.17 6.30 2.52
C VAL A 62 -3.23 4.80 2.76
N GLY A 63 -3.65 4.05 1.76
CA GLY A 63 -3.78 2.59 1.83
C GLY A 63 -3.30 1.90 0.57
N ILE A 64 -2.68 0.74 0.77
CA ILE A 64 -2.28 -0.18 -0.31
C ILE A 64 -3.02 -1.51 -0.12
N GLY A 65 -3.57 -2.03 -1.20
CA GLY A 65 -4.28 -3.31 -1.24
C GLY A 65 -3.64 -4.26 -2.24
N VAL A 66 -3.42 -5.52 -1.86
CA VAL A 66 -2.85 -6.56 -2.74
C VAL A 66 -3.72 -7.80 -2.70
N ASN A 67 -4.27 -8.21 -3.84
CA ASN A 67 -5.12 -9.41 -3.89
C ASN A 67 -4.34 -10.69 -4.22
N SER A 68 -5.00 -11.86 -4.11
CA SER A 68 -4.39 -13.17 -4.45
C SER A 68 -4.02 -13.36 -5.92
N LYS A 69 -4.53 -12.51 -6.83
CA LYS A 69 -4.16 -12.50 -8.25
C LYS A 69 -2.91 -11.65 -8.52
N GLY A 70 -2.41 -10.96 -7.50
CA GLY A 70 -1.30 -10.04 -7.59
C GLY A 70 -1.68 -8.64 -8.09
N ASP A 71 -2.96 -8.29 -8.12
CA ASP A 71 -3.35 -6.90 -8.39
C ASP A 71 -3.01 -6.05 -7.17
N VAL A 72 -2.47 -4.85 -7.42
CA VAL A 72 -2.01 -3.90 -6.41
C VAL A 72 -2.72 -2.58 -6.64
N SER A 73 -3.35 -2.05 -5.59
CA SER A 73 -4.02 -0.75 -5.61
C SER A 73 -3.42 0.18 -4.57
N LEU A 74 -3.20 1.44 -4.92
CA LEU A 74 -2.80 2.50 -4.00
C LEU A 74 -3.85 3.61 -4.06
N THR A 75 -4.41 3.99 -2.92
CA THR A 75 -5.46 5.01 -2.83
C THR A 75 -5.34 5.87 -1.58
N ILE A 76 -6.19 6.88 -1.51
CA ILE A 76 -6.45 7.67 -0.30
C ILE A 76 -7.92 7.58 0.08
N ASN A 77 -8.25 7.77 1.36
CA ASN A 77 -9.62 7.61 1.87
C ASN A 77 -10.66 8.58 1.29
N LYS A 78 -10.22 9.64 0.58
CA LYS A 78 -11.11 10.61 -0.08
C LYS A 78 -11.54 10.19 -1.49
N LEU A 79 -10.88 9.19 -2.06
CA LEU A 79 -11.24 8.67 -3.39
C LEU A 79 -12.31 7.60 -3.26
N LYS A 80 -13.10 7.44 -4.32
CA LYS A 80 -14.01 6.30 -4.44
C LYS A 80 -13.20 5.02 -4.55
N GLU A 81 -13.75 3.93 -4.03
CA GLU A 81 -13.08 2.63 -4.02
C GLU A 81 -12.68 2.17 -5.43
N GLU A 82 -13.55 2.40 -6.41
CA GLU A 82 -13.40 1.94 -7.79
C GLU A 82 -12.38 2.74 -8.60
N GLU A 83 -12.02 3.94 -8.11
CA GLU A 83 -11.15 4.94 -8.74
C GLU A 83 -9.89 5.17 -7.89
N PRO A 84 -9.04 4.13 -7.67
CA PRO A 84 -7.80 4.31 -6.93
C PRO A 84 -6.83 5.20 -7.71
N LEU A 85 -5.85 5.76 -7.00
CA LEU A 85 -4.85 6.61 -7.62
C LEU A 85 -3.94 5.83 -8.57
N PHE A 86 -3.59 4.60 -8.18
CA PHE A 86 -2.84 3.67 -9.02
C PHE A 86 -3.40 2.26 -8.90
N PHE A 87 -3.35 1.54 -10.01
CA PHE A 87 -3.75 0.14 -10.10
C PHE A 87 -2.80 -0.59 -11.05
N ILE A 88 -2.01 -1.50 -10.50
CA ILE A 88 -0.96 -2.25 -11.22
C ILE A 88 -1.02 -3.73 -10.84
N ASN A 89 -0.06 -4.53 -11.32
CA ASN A 89 0.09 -5.92 -10.94
C ASN A 89 1.52 -6.20 -10.41
N LEU A 90 1.67 -7.19 -9.52
CA LEU A 90 2.97 -7.64 -8.99
C LEU A 90 3.95 -8.08 -10.09
N LYS A 91 3.46 -8.34 -11.31
CA LYS A 91 4.28 -8.68 -12.47
C LYS A 91 4.89 -7.49 -13.21
N GLU A 92 4.55 -6.24 -12.86
CA GLU A 92 5.11 -5.02 -13.49
C GLU A 92 6.59 -4.78 -13.14
N GLY A 93 7.16 -5.58 -12.24
CA GLY A 93 8.59 -5.62 -11.94
C GLY A 93 9.01 -4.73 -10.76
N ASN A 94 10.17 -5.06 -10.19
CA ASN A 94 10.63 -4.52 -8.91
C ASN A 94 10.66 -2.99 -8.85
N THR A 95 11.18 -2.32 -9.89
CA THR A 95 11.25 -0.85 -9.93
C THR A 95 9.88 -0.18 -9.89
N CYS A 96 8.88 -0.76 -10.55
CA CYS A 96 7.50 -0.27 -10.56
C CYS A 96 6.88 -0.43 -9.16
N LEU A 97 7.03 -1.62 -8.56
CA LEU A 97 6.55 -1.91 -7.20
C LEU A 97 7.19 -1.03 -6.13
N ARG A 98 8.51 -0.83 -6.21
CA ARG A 98 9.26 0.09 -5.35
C ARG A 98 8.74 1.52 -5.47
N SER A 99 8.49 1.96 -6.69
CA SER A 99 7.97 3.29 -6.96
C SER A 99 6.53 3.46 -6.47
N LEU A 100 5.69 2.42 -6.54
CA LEU A 100 4.35 2.44 -5.96
C LEU A 100 4.39 2.58 -4.44
N GLY A 101 5.23 1.80 -3.75
CA GLY A 101 5.43 1.94 -2.30
C GLY A 101 5.89 3.35 -1.91
N ALA A 102 6.89 3.87 -2.62
CA ALA A 102 7.39 5.22 -2.44
C ALA A 102 6.31 6.28 -2.70
N ASN A 103 5.45 6.08 -3.70
CA ASN A 103 4.33 6.98 -3.97
C ASN A 103 3.33 7.02 -2.81
N GLY A 104 3.06 5.89 -2.15
CA GLY A 104 2.27 5.88 -0.92
C GLY A 104 2.84 6.82 0.14
N ALA A 105 4.14 6.74 0.39
CA ALA A 105 4.83 7.62 1.34
C ALA A 105 4.90 9.09 0.88
N ARG A 106 5.08 9.34 -0.42
CA ARG A 106 5.14 10.69 -1.00
C ARG A 106 3.78 11.38 -0.97
N LEU A 107 2.67 10.65 -1.06
CA LEU A 107 1.33 11.18 -0.82
C LEU A 107 1.20 11.75 0.60
N VAL A 108 1.67 11.01 1.60
CA VAL A 108 1.69 11.47 3.01
C VAL A 108 2.49 12.76 3.16
N LYS A 109 3.63 12.85 2.47
CA LYS A 109 4.54 14.00 2.54
C LYS A 109 4.16 15.17 1.63
N GLY A 110 3.16 15.02 0.76
CA GLY A 110 2.81 16.03 -0.24
C GLY A 110 3.90 16.24 -1.31
N MET A 111 4.66 15.20 -1.65
CA MET A 111 5.74 15.25 -2.63
C MET A 111 5.27 14.84 -4.04
N PRO A 112 5.93 15.30 -5.13
CA PRO A 112 5.63 14.84 -6.48
C PRO A 112 5.75 13.33 -6.61
N LEU A 113 4.82 12.68 -7.31
CA LEU A 113 4.83 11.22 -7.45
C LEU A 113 5.89 10.76 -8.46
N LYS A 114 6.49 9.59 -8.20
CA LYS A 114 7.34 8.87 -9.14
C LYS A 114 6.47 8.28 -10.26
N ASN A 115 7.05 8.16 -11.45
CA ASN A 115 6.42 7.42 -12.54
C ASN A 115 6.42 5.92 -12.20
N ILE A 116 5.34 5.26 -12.56
CA ILE A 116 5.16 3.81 -12.47
C ILE A 116 4.62 3.26 -13.78
#